data_AF-A0A0W0XXW9-F1
#
_entry.id   AF-A0A0W0XXW9-F1
#
_cell.length_a   1.000
_cell.length_b   1.000
_cell.length_c   1.000
_cell.angle_alpha   90.00
_cell.angle_beta   90.00
_cell.angle_gamma   90.00
#
_symmetry.space_group_name_H-M   'P 1'
#
loop_
_entity.id
_entity.type
_entity.pdbx_description
1 polymer ?
#
loop_
_entity_poly.entity_id
_entity_poly.type
_entity_poly.pdbx_seq_one_letter_code
_entity_poly.pdbx_strand_id
1 'polypeptide(L)'
;MHMLSKQEGFSLLEVLISTVILAIGLLGIASLQTNAVRYNHSAYLRSIAISQMSNMFDRMLANPAGVQAGSYNNMSGLSTNPNCNTCSMSQIAQRDLYQWNQANSQLLPNGQGSVTRNGNVFTIIIRWDNDRTGATGMNCSGDYRVDLACLTMDVEL
;
A
#
# COMPACT_ATOMS: atom_id res chain seq x y z
N MET A 1 58.37 18.64 45.20
CA MET A 1 58.85 17.52 44.38
C MET A 1 57.66 17.08 43.50
N HIS A 2 57.49 17.70 42.33
CA HIS A 2 56.39 17.37 41.40
C HIS A 2 56.94 16.43 40.33
N MET A 3 56.50 15.18 40.36
CA MET A 3 56.79 14.22 39.29
C MET A 3 56.03 14.68 38.04
N LEU A 4 56.77 15.08 37.00
CA LEU A 4 56.20 15.34 35.67
C LEU A 4 55.83 13.98 35.07
N SER A 5 54.53 13.73 34.96
CA SER A 5 53.99 12.54 34.29
C SER A 5 54.35 12.58 32.81
N LYS A 6 54.91 11.49 32.29
CA LYS A 6 55.29 11.32 30.88
C LYS A 6 54.00 11.13 30.09
N GLN A 7 53.68 12.03 29.15
CA GLN A 7 52.60 11.78 28.19
C GLN A 7 53.01 10.63 27.26
N GLU A 8 52.47 9.44 27.52
CA GLU A 8 52.58 8.28 26.65
C GLU A 8 51.73 8.55 25.39
N GLY A 9 52.41 8.90 24.29
CA GLY A 9 51.78 9.22 23.02
C GLY A 9 51.14 8.00 22.37
N PHE A 10 49.86 7.75 22.65
CA PHE A 10 48.99 6.81 21.95
C PHE A 10 47.82 7.50 21.21
N SER A 11 47.77 8.84 21.18
CA SER A 11 46.57 9.59 20.76
C SER A 11 46.23 9.45 19.27
N LEU A 12 47.22 9.29 18.38
CA LEU A 12 46.95 9.23 16.94
C LEU A 12 46.35 7.88 16.52
N LEU A 13 46.80 6.79 17.12
CA LEU A 13 46.22 5.47 16.91
C LEU A 13 44.83 5.36 17.56
N GLU A 14 44.65 5.95 18.73
CA GLU A 14 43.36 6.00 19.43
C GLU A 14 42.30 6.78 18.65
N VAL A 15 42.65 7.92 18.06
CA VAL A 15 41.76 8.69 17.18
C VAL A 15 41.45 7.91 15.89
N LEU A 16 42.44 7.21 15.32
CA LEU A 16 42.22 6.37 14.13
C LEU A 16 41.23 5.23 14.44
N ILE A 17 41.41 4.52 15.56
CA ILE A 17 40.51 3.44 15.98
C ILE A 17 39.12 4.00 16.28
N SER A 18 39.02 5.13 16.98
CA SER A 18 37.74 5.78 17.32
C SER A 18 36.96 6.21 16.07
N THR A 19 37.66 6.78 15.08
CA THR A 19 37.04 7.18 13.80
C THR A 19 36.58 5.97 12.98
N VAL A 20 37.33 4.86 12.99
CA VAL A 20 36.93 3.60 12.34
C VAL A 20 35.68 3.02 13.01
N ILE A 21 35.64 2.94 14.34
CA ILE A 21 34.48 2.45 15.08
C ILE A 21 33.25 3.32 14.81
N LEU A 22 33.42 4.65 14.85
CA LEU A 22 32.34 5.60 14.54
C LEU A 22 31.84 5.42 13.11
N ALA A 23 32.73 5.28 12.13
CA ALA A 23 32.35 5.07 10.74
C ALA A 23 31.51 3.80 10.55
N ILE A 24 31.91 2.68 11.18
CA ILE A 24 31.14 1.42 11.16
C ILE A 24 29.76 1.63 11.82
N GLY A 25 29.71 2.32 12.96
CA GLY A 25 28.46 2.63 13.65
C GLY A 25 27.49 3.45 12.79
N LEU A 26 27.99 4.48 12.10
CA LEU A 26 27.19 5.33 11.21
C LEU A 26 26.66 4.56 9.99
N LEU A 27 27.46 3.66 9.40
CA LEU A 27 26.98 2.78 8.32
C LEU A 27 25.87 1.83 8.79
N GLY A 28 25.98 1.32 10.03
CA GLY A 28 24.92 0.54 10.66
C GLY A 28 23.61 1.32 10.78
N ILE A 29 23.67 2.56 11.29
CA ILE A 29 22.49 3.43 11.41
C ILE A 29 21.89 3.78 10.04
N ALA A 30 22.72 4.09 9.06
CA ALA A 30 22.26 4.39 7.70
C ALA A 30 21.47 3.22 7.10
N SER A 31 21.95 1.99 7.26
CA SER A 31 21.22 0.79 6.83
C SER A 31 19.86 0.66 7.54
N LEU A 32 19.81 0.85 8.85
CA LEU A 32 18.55 0.82 9.61
C LEU A 32 17.58 1.92 9.15
N GLN A 33 18.08 3.12 8.88
CA GLN A 33 17.27 4.25 8.42
C GLN A 33 16.62 3.96 7.06
N THR A 34 17.37 3.40 6.11
CA THR A 34 16.81 3.05 4.79
C THR A 34 15.69 2.00 4.88
N ASN A 35 15.88 0.98 5.73
CA ASN A 35 14.85 -0.02 5.97
C ASN A 35 13.64 0.58 6.68
N ALA A 36 13.84 1.44 7.67
CA ALA A 36 12.76 2.13 8.35
C ALA A 36 11.90 2.96 7.39
N VAL A 37 12.51 3.69 6.46
CA VAL A 37 11.77 4.46 5.43
C VAL A 37 10.95 3.53 4.53
N ARG A 38 11.53 2.40 4.10
CA ARG A 38 10.82 1.40 3.28
C ARG A 38 9.59 0.82 4.00
N TYR A 39 9.74 0.42 5.26
CA TYR A 39 8.63 -0.12 6.03
C TYR A 39 7.54 0.92 6.31
N ASN A 40 7.93 2.17 6.64
CA ASN A 40 6.97 3.26 6.81
C ASN A 40 6.17 3.53 5.53
N HIS A 41 6.83 3.54 4.38
CA HIS A 41 6.15 3.73 3.10
C HIS A 41 5.17 2.58 2.79
N SER A 42 5.57 1.33 3.00
CA SER A 42 4.68 0.18 2.82
C SER A 42 3.46 0.24 3.76
N ALA A 43 3.67 0.58 5.04
CA ALA A 43 2.58 0.76 6.00
C ALA A 43 1.63 1.91 5.62
N TYR A 44 2.18 3.00 5.08
CA TYR A 44 1.41 4.12 4.56
C TYR A 44 0.51 3.71 3.39
N LEU A 45 1.06 3.01 2.38
CA LEU A 45 0.28 2.49 1.25
C LEU A 45 -0.82 1.52 1.71
N ARG A 46 -0.51 0.64 2.66
CA ARG A 46 -1.50 -0.27 3.23
C ARG A 46 -2.63 0.48 3.95
N SER A 47 -2.31 1.59 4.62
CA SER A 47 -3.32 2.44 5.29
C SER A 47 -4.25 3.10 4.27
N ILE A 48 -3.71 3.58 3.14
CA ILE A 48 -4.50 4.07 2.01
C ILE A 48 -5.40 2.95 1.48
N ALA A 49 -4.86 1.75 1.24
CA ALA A 49 -5.63 0.60 0.74
C ALA A 49 -6.80 0.24 1.66
N ILE A 50 -6.60 0.23 2.99
CA ILE A 50 -7.68 0.02 3.97
C ILE A 50 -8.76 1.10 3.83
N SER A 51 -8.37 2.38 3.73
CA SER A 51 -9.34 3.46 3.54
C SER A 51 -10.14 3.31 2.23
N GLN A 52 -9.49 2.88 1.15
CA GLN A 52 -10.15 2.63 -0.13
C GLN A 52 -11.08 1.41 -0.10
N MET A 53 -10.77 0.39 0.70
CA MET A 53 -11.72 -0.72 0.93
C MET A 53 -13.00 -0.26 1.60
N SER A 54 -12.87 0.48 2.71
CA SER A 54 -14.03 1.05 3.40
C SER A 54 -14.82 1.96 2.46
N ASN A 55 -14.14 2.75 1.63
CA ASN A 55 -14.81 3.60 0.64
C ASN A 55 -15.71 2.82 -0.33
N MET A 56 -15.23 1.69 -0.88
CA MET A 56 -16.07 0.86 -1.76
C MET A 56 -17.20 0.17 -0.99
N PHE A 57 -16.92 -0.31 0.21
CA PHE A 57 -17.94 -0.90 1.07
C PHE A 57 -19.08 0.08 1.39
N ASP A 58 -18.75 1.31 1.77
CA ASP A 58 -19.73 2.36 2.06
C ASP A 58 -20.56 2.73 0.82
N ARG A 59 -19.95 2.72 -0.37
CA ARG A 59 -20.66 2.94 -1.65
C ARG A 59 -21.66 1.82 -1.93
N MET A 60 -21.28 0.56 -1.67
CA MET A 60 -22.20 -0.58 -1.78
C MET A 60 -23.37 -0.46 -0.80
N LEU A 61 -23.11 -0.07 0.45
CA LEU A 61 -24.14 0.20 1.45
C LEU A 61 -25.08 1.33 1.04
N ALA A 62 -24.58 2.35 0.33
CA ALA A 62 -25.38 3.47 -0.16
C ALA A 62 -26.28 3.09 -1.37
N ASN A 63 -26.00 1.97 -2.04
CA ASN A 63 -26.76 1.48 -3.20
C ASN A 63 -27.26 0.04 -3.00
N PRO A 64 -28.09 -0.23 -1.97
CA PRO A 64 -28.54 -1.58 -1.65
C PRO A 64 -29.37 -2.20 -2.78
N ALA A 65 -30.12 -1.38 -3.53
CA ALA A 65 -30.85 -1.83 -4.71
C ALA A 65 -29.91 -2.36 -5.81
N GLY A 66 -28.78 -1.68 -6.05
CA GLY A 66 -27.75 -2.13 -6.99
C GLY A 66 -27.06 -3.41 -6.53
N VAL A 67 -26.82 -3.57 -5.23
CA VAL A 67 -26.29 -4.80 -4.62
C VAL A 67 -27.24 -5.97 -4.86
N GLN A 68 -28.53 -5.81 -4.53
CA GLN A 68 -29.55 -6.84 -4.73
C GLN A 68 -29.77 -7.19 -6.20
N ALA A 69 -29.69 -6.20 -7.09
CA ALA A 69 -29.78 -6.39 -8.54
C ALA A 69 -28.49 -6.97 -9.16
N GLY A 70 -27.45 -7.23 -8.36
CA GLY A 70 -26.21 -7.84 -8.81
C GLY A 70 -25.25 -6.92 -9.56
N SER A 71 -25.45 -5.60 -9.49
CA SER A 71 -24.62 -4.62 -10.20
C SER A 71 -23.16 -4.58 -9.71
N TYR A 72 -22.89 -5.12 -8.51
CA TYR A 72 -21.56 -5.19 -7.89
C TYR A 72 -20.92 -6.60 -7.96
N ASN A 73 -21.57 -7.59 -8.61
CA ASN A 73 -21.19 -9.01 -8.47
C ASN A 73 -19.83 -9.39 -9.08
N ASN A 74 -19.38 -8.66 -10.10
CA ASN A 74 -18.12 -8.93 -10.77
C ASN A 74 -17.60 -7.66 -11.43
N MET A 75 -16.95 -6.82 -10.63
CA MET A 75 -16.46 -5.51 -11.03
C MET A 75 -14.96 -5.44 -10.86
N SER A 76 -14.25 -4.95 -11.86
CA SER A 76 -12.80 -4.78 -11.80
C SER A 76 -12.34 -3.70 -12.78
N GLY A 77 -11.15 -3.16 -12.49
CA GLY A 77 -10.47 -2.22 -13.39
C GLY A 77 -11.15 -0.86 -13.54
N LEU A 78 -10.61 -0.06 -14.47
CA LEU A 78 -11.15 1.26 -14.81
C LEU A 78 -12.34 1.08 -15.75
N SER A 79 -13.54 1.15 -15.19
CA SER A 79 -14.78 1.18 -16.00
C SER A 79 -15.01 2.55 -16.62
N THR A 80 -15.79 2.62 -17.70
CA THR A 80 -16.15 3.89 -18.34
C THR A 80 -17.06 4.71 -17.42
N ASN A 81 -16.85 6.03 -17.37
CA ASN A 81 -17.79 6.92 -16.68
C ASN A 81 -19.18 6.85 -17.35
N PRO A 82 -20.26 6.50 -16.62
CA PRO A 82 -21.59 6.43 -17.20
C PRO A 82 -22.17 7.79 -17.61
N ASN A 83 -21.52 8.92 -17.28
CA ASN A 83 -21.93 10.29 -17.64
C ASN A 83 -23.42 10.58 -17.41
N CYS A 84 -23.94 10.07 -16.30
CA CYS A 84 -25.36 10.19 -15.94
C CYS A 84 -25.58 11.33 -14.94
N ASN A 85 -26.62 12.14 -15.17
CA ASN A 85 -27.09 13.18 -14.24
C ASN A 85 -28.12 12.62 -13.24
N THR A 86 -29.04 11.79 -13.74
CA THR A 86 -29.93 10.93 -12.94
C THR A 86 -29.60 9.49 -13.29
N CYS A 87 -28.97 8.77 -12.37
CA CYS A 87 -28.39 7.46 -12.64
C CYS A 87 -29.32 6.34 -12.16
N SER A 88 -29.46 5.29 -12.98
CA SER A 88 -30.01 4.02 -12.50
C SER A 88 -29.08 3.38 -11.47
N MET A 89 -29.59 2.42 -10.69
CA MET A 89 -28.78 1.67 -9.72
C MET A 89 -27.53 1.00 -10.32
N SER A 90 -27.60 0.54 -11.57
CA SER A 90 -26.46 -0.06 -12.29
C SER A 90 -25.45 1.01 -12.74
N GLN A 91 -25.92 2.17 -13.17
CA GLN A 91 -25.06 3.32 -13.48
C GLN A 91 -24.40 3.90 -12.23
N ILE A 92 -25.05 3.86 -11.07
CA ILE A 92 -24.44 4.22 -9.78
C ILE A 92 -23.26 3.29 -9.49
N ALA A 93 -23.45 1.97 -9.58
CA ALA A 93 -22.39 0.99 -9.37
C ALA A 93 -21.21 1.18 -10.36
N GLN A 94 -21.51 1.43 -11.63
CA GLN A 94 -20.49 1.71 -12.64
C GLN A 94 -19.70 2.99 -12.32
N ARG A 95 -20.38 4.06 -11.90
CA ARG A 95 -19.76 5.31 -11.49
C ARG A 95 -18.90 5.13 -10.24
N ASP A 96 -19.38 4.37 -9.27
CA ASP A 96 -18.64 4.04 -8.05
C ASP A 96 -17.33 3.34 -8.37
N LEU A 97 -17.37 2.31 -9.21
CA LEU A 97 -16.19 1.59 -9.68
C LEU A 97 -15.22 2.51 -10.43
N TYR A 98 -15.73 3.34 -11.35
CA TYR A 98 -14.92 4.30 -12.09
C TYR A 98 -14.20 5.28 -11.15
N GLN A 99 -14.94 5.96 -10.27
CA GLN A 99 -14.37 6.95 -9.35
C GLN A 99 -13.38 6.33 -8.39
N TRP A 100 -13.71 5.15 -7.86
CA TRP A 100 -12.85 4.43 -6.93
C TRP A 100 -11.55 3.99 -7.59
N ASN A 101 -11.59 3.40 -8.79
CA ASN A 101 -10.37 2.99 -9.47
C ASN A 101 -9.57 4.17 -10.06
N GLN A 102 -10.22 5.28 -10.39
CA GLN A 102 -9.51 6.54 -10.69
C GLN A 102 -8.75 7.05 -9.45
N ALA A 103 -9.35 6.99 -8.27
CA ALA A 103 -8.65 7.36 -7.04
C ALA A 103 -7.52 6.36 -6.71
N ASN A 104 -7.79 5.05 -6.81
CA ASN A 104 -6.78 4.02 -6.55
C ASN A 104 -5.56 4.18 -7.44
N SER A 105 -5.73 4.44 -8.74
CA SER A 105 -4.61 4.62 -9.67
C SER A 105 -3.76 5.87 -9.40
N GLN A 106 -4.32 6.87 -8.69
CA GLN A 106 -3.62 8.09 -8.29
C GLN A 106 -2.96 7.96 -6.91
N LEU A 107 -3.60 7.24 -5.99
CA LEU A 107 -3.17 7.14 -4.59
C LEU A 107 -2.19 5.99 -4.35
N LEU A 108 -2.28 4.92 -5.14
CA LEU A 108 -1.48 3.71 -5.01
C LEU A 108 -0.72 3.46 -6.32
N PRO A 109 0.56 3.04 -6.27
CA PRO A 109 1.31 2.67 -7.47
C PRO A 109 0.63 1.48 -8.16
N ASN A 110 0.26 1.60 -9.44
CA ASN A 110 -0.55 0.60 -10.16
C ASN A 110 -1.79 0.16 -9.36
N GLY A 111 -2.40 1.10 -8.64
CA GLY A 111 -3.53 0.88 -7.77
C GLY A 111 -4.79 0.48 -8.51
N GLN A 112 -5.37 -0.65 -8.15
CA GLN A 112 -6.61 -1.13 -8.73
C GLN A 112 -7.40 -1.97 -7.75
N GLY A 113 -8.72 -1.89 -7.86
CA GLY A 113 -9.66 -2.56 -6.99
C GLY A 113 -10.67 -3.40 -7.79
N SER A 114 -11.13 -4.46 -7.15
CA SER A 114 -12.18 -5.33 -7.69
C SER A 114 -13.17 -5.74 -6.60
N VAL A 115 -14.41 -5.99 -7.01
CA VAL A 115 -15.47 -6.57 -6.19
C VAL A 115 -15.98 -7.82 -6.88
N THR A 116 -16.01 -8.93 -6.16
CA THR A 116 -16.60 -10.19 -6.65
C THR A 116 -17.58 -10.74 -5.63
N ARG A 117 -18.66 -11.37 -6.07
CA ARG A 117 -19.65 -12.00 -5.18
C ARG A 117 -19.59 -13.52 -5.29
N ASN A 118 -19.54 -14.19 -4.15
CA ASN A 118 -19.70 -15.64 -4.01
C ASN A 118 -20.80 -15.96 -3.01
N GLY A 119 -21.95 -16.44 -3.49
CA GLY A 119 -23.14 -16.60 -2.64
C GLY A 119 -23.58 -15.24 -2.09
N ASN A 120 -23.69 -15.10 -0.77
CA ASN A 120 -24.02 -13.85 -0.09
C ASN A 120 -22.80 -13.03 0.35
N VAL A 121 -21.59 -13.53 0.08
CA VAL A 121 -20.35 -12.87 0.46
C VAL A 121 -19.83 -12.06 -0.72
N PHE A 122 -19.56 -10.78 -0.48
CA PHE A 122 -18.84 -9.90 -1.38
C PHE A 122 -17.39 -9.79 -0.93
N THR A 123 -16.48 -10.05 -1.86
CA THR A 123 -15.04 -9.95 -1.68
C THR A 123 -14.55 -8.69 -2.38
N ILE A 124 -14.09 -7.73 -1.60
CA ILE A 124 -13.48 -6.48 -2.06
C ILE A 124 -11.96 -6.66 -1.98
N ILE A 125 -11.27 -6.46 -3.10
CA ILE A 125 -9.80 -6.61 -3.17
C ILE A 125 -9.21 -5.30 -3.68
N ILE A 126 -8.22 -4.77 -2.97
CA ILE A 126 -7.35 -3.68 -3.41
C ILE A 126 -5.98 -4.25 -3.73
N ARG A 127 -5.41 -3.86 -4.88
CA ARG A 127 -4.10 -4.28 -5.35
C ARG A 127 -3.23 -3.09 -5.70
N TRP A 128 -1.94 -3.17 -5.41
CA TRP A 128 -0.96 -2.14 -5.75
C TRP A 128 0.47 -2.70 -5.82
N ASP A 129 1.35 -1.98 -6.51
CA ASP A 129 2.78 -2.30 -6.61
C ASP A 129 3.53 -1.70 -5.41
N ASN A 130 3.66 -2.46 -4.32
CA ASN A 130 4.27 -2.00 -3.08
C ASN A 130 5.75 -1.63 -3.24
N ASP A 131 6.48 -2.44 -4.01
CA ASP A 131 7.93 -2.36 -4.14
C ASP A 131 8.38 -1.64 -5.43
N ARG A 132 7.42 -1.17 -6.24
CA ARG A 132 7.63 -0.50 -7.53
C ARG A 132 8.45 -1.38 -8.48
N THR A 133 8.14 -2.67 -8.51
CA THR A 133 8.81 -3.65 -9.38
C THR A 133 8.33 -3.56 -10.82
N GLY A 134 7.20 -2.90 -11.07
CA GLY A 134 6.50 -2.93 -12.35
C GLY A 134 5.64 -4.17 -12.54
N ALA A 135 5.41 -4.95 -11.47
CA ALA A 135 4.53 -6.11 -11.49
C ALA A 135 3.10 -5.72 -11.90
N THR A 136 2.42 -6.64 -12.59
CA THR A 136 1.03 -6.46 -13.05
C THR A 136 0.14 -7.68 -12.75
N GLY A 137 0.71 -8.76 -12.23
CA GLY A 137 -0.03 -9.95 -11.85
C GLY A 137 -1.05 -9.66 -10.75
N MET A 138 -2.21 -10.29 -10.84
CA MET A 138 -3.35 -10.01 -9.96
C MET A 138 -3.68 -11.17 -9.02
N ASN A 139 -2.83 -12.22 -9.01
CA ASN A 139 -3.12 -13.48 -8.34
C ASN A 139 -2.90 -13.44 -6.84
N CYS A 140 -2.33 -12.34 -6.31
CA CYS A 140 -2.09 -12.16 -4.89
C CYS A 140 -1.28 -13.31 -4.26
N SER A 141 -0.32 -13.88 -5.01
CA SER A 141 0.48 -15.03 -4.55
C SER A 141 1.46 -14.71 -3.40
N GLY A 142 1.73 -13.42 -3.17
CA GLY A 142 2.77 -12.96 -2.25
C GLY A 142 4.14 -12.79 -2.91
N ASP A 143 4.32 -13.18 -4.18
CA ASP A 143 5.52 -12.87 -4.95
C ASP A 143 5.40 -11.49 -5.61
N TYR A 144 5.92 -10.46 -4.94
CA TYR A 144 5.86 -9.06 -5.38
C TYR A 144 6.67 -8.73 -6.64
N ARG A 145 7.40 -9.70 -7.22
CA ARG A 145 8.08 -9.53 -8.50
C ARG A 145 7.16 -9.76 -9.69
N VAL A 146 6.11 -10.56 -9.51
CA VAL A 146 5.18 -10.94 -10.57
C VAL A 146 3.76 -10.48 -10.28
N ASP A 147 3.35 -10.48 -9.01
CA ASP A 147 2.02 -10.06 -8.57
C ASP A 147 2.06 -8.76 -7.76
N LEU A 148 0.96 -8.01 -7.85
CA LEU A 148 0.69 -6.87 -6.99
C LEU A 148 0.49 -7.33 -5.54
N ALA A 149 0.88 -6.47 -4.59
CA ALA A 149 0.46 -6.60 -3.20
C ALA A 149 -1.06 -6.48 -3.14
N CYS A 150 -1.69 -7.29 -2.28
CA CYS A 150 -3.14 -7.34 -2.16
C CYS A 150 -3.59 -7.16 -0.73
N LEU A 151 -4.73 -6.51 -0.59
CA LEU A 151 -5.54 -6.52 0.60
C LEU A 151 -6.91 -7.05 0.18
N THR A 152 -7.50 -7.94 0.99
CA THR A 152 -8.83 -8.51 0.75
C THR A 152 -9.73 -8.29 1.97
N MET A 153 -11.00 -7.99 1.73
CA MET A 153 -12.04 -7.87 2.73
C MET A 153 -13.31 -8.58 2.25
N ASP A 154 -13.81 -9.50 3.05
CA ASP A 154 -15.06 -10.23 2.79
C ASP A 154 -16.17 -9.67 3.67
N VAL A 155 -17.32 -9.38 3.06
CA VAL A 155 -18.49 -8.79 3.72
C VAL A 155 -19.77 -9.45 3.26
N GLU A 156 -20.77 -9.55 4.14
CA GLU A 156 -22.12 -10.01 3.79
C GLU A 156 -23.04 -8.80 3.66
N LEU A 157 -23.76 -8.72 2.53
CA LEU A 157 -24.67 -7.62 2.17
C LEU A 157 -25.98 -8.15 1.59
#